data_AF-A0AA43LAP3-F1
#
_entry.id   AF-A0AA43LAP3-F1
#
_cell.length_a   1.000
_cell.length_b   1.000
_cell.length_c   1.000
_cell.angle_alpha   90.00
_cell.angle_beta   90.00
_cell.angle_gamma   90.00
#
_symmetry.space_group_name_H-M   'P 1'
#
loop_
_entity.id
_entity.type
_entity.pdbx_description
1 polymer ?
#
loop_
_entity_poly.entity_id
_entity_poly.type
_entity_poly.pdbx_seq_one_letter_code
_entity_poly.pdbx_strand_id
1 'polypeptide(L)'
;MSLNFFDHREIIAKNLVTFLRQKGYSKLSLSKLTDISRATIDQIIKGKCLNSMEYNKQIEKINITFELSDNYFITPLISINPITYTYSDQCADPEKSTEVKELLDGLNNVLDIYSLYLK
;
A
#
# COMPACT_ATOMS: atom_id res chain seq x y z
N MET A 1 -12.37 -12.81 -21.84
CA MET A 1 -13.50 -12.84 -20.90
C MET A 1 -13.41 -11.57 -20.08
N SER A 2 -14.43 -10.70 -20.05
CA SER A 2 -14.37 -9.51 -19.20
C SER A 2 -14.53 -9.95 -17.75
N LEU A 3 -13.46 -9.85 -16.95
CA LEU A 3 -13.58 -10.10 -15.52
C LEU A 3 -14.44 -9.00 -14.90
N ASN A 4 -15.41 -9.40 -14.09
CA ASN A 4 -16.23 -8.44 -13.35
C ASN A 4 -15.52 -8.09 -12.04
N PHE A 5 -14.73 -7.03 -12.06
CA PHE A 5 -13.99 -6.55 -10.88
C PHE A 5 -14.92 -6.17 -9.73
N PHE A 6 -16.17 -5.79 -10.03
CA PHE A 6 -17.15 -5.39 -9.03
C PHE A 6 -17.49 -6.49 -8.01
N ASP A 7 -17.49 -7.75 -8.44
CA ASP A 7 -17.80 -8.90 -7.58
C ASP A 7 -16.68 -9.14 -6.55
N HIS A 8 -15.46 -8.73 -6.89
CA HIS A 8 -14.27 -8.85 -6.05
C HIS A 8 -13.86 -7.51 -5.40
N ARG A 9 -14.77 -6.52 -5.34
CA ARG A 9 -14.44 -5.16 -4.87
C ARG A 9 -13.75 -5.10 -3.50
N GLU A 10 -14.11 -5.98 -2.57
CA GLU A 10 -13.48 -6.00 -1.24
C GLU A 10 -12.02 -6.48 -1.29
N ILE A 11 -11.74 -7.49 -2.10
CA ILE A 11 -10.39 -8.02 -2.32
C ILE A 11 -9.55 -6.98 -3.05
N ILE A 12 -10.12 -6.38 -4.10
CA ILE A 12 -9.47 -5.33 -4.88
C ILE A 12 -9.16 -4.11 -4.01
N ALA A 13 -10.08 -3.68 -3.15
CA ALA A 13 -9.84 -2.57 -2.22
C ALA A 13 -8.64 -2.84 -1.30
N LYS A 14 -8.57 -4.03 -0.71
CA LYS A 14 -7.43 -4.45 0.14
C LYS A 14 -6.13 -4.53 -0.65
N ASN A 15 -6.17 -5.16 -1.81
CA ASN A 15 -5.01 -5.33 -2.69
C ASN A 15 -4.49 -4.00 -3.23
N LEU A 16 -5.38 -3.07 -3.56
CA LEU A 16 -5.02 -1.73 -4.01
C LEU A 16 -4.35 -0.91 -2.89
N VAL A 17 -4.82 -1.05 -1.65
CA VAL A 17 -4.13 -0.45 -0.48
C VAL A 17 -2.75 -1.06 -0.29
N THR A 18 -2.62 -2.37 -0.38
CA THR A 18 -1.32 -3.06 -0.29
C THR A 18 -0.37 -2.62 -1.41
N PHE A 19 -0.86 -2.53 -2.64
CA PHE A 19 -0.10 -2.04 -3.80
C PHE A 19 0.41 -0.61 -3.59
N LEU A 20 -0.46 0.30 -3.12
CA LEU A 20 -0.08 1.67 -2.79
C LEU A 20 1.05 1.71 -1.74
N ARG A 21 0.96 0.87 -0.71
CA ARG A 21 1.99 0.77 0.33
C ARG A 21 3.31 0.21 -0.20
N GLN A 22 3.27 -0.86 -1.00
CA GLN A 22 4.47 -1.49 -1.55
C GLN A 22 5.21 -0.58 -2.54
N LYS A 23 4.47 0.18 -3.35
CA LYS A 23 5.06 1.10 -4.32
C LYS A 23 5.32 2.51 -3.76
N GLY A 24 4.93 2.78 -2.51
CA GLY A 24 5.08 4.11 -1.89
C GLY A 24 4.21 5.20 -2.51
N TYR A 25 3.10 4.83 -3.16
CA TYR A 25 2.20 5.80 -3.79
C TYR A 25 1.17 6.34 -2.79
N SER A 26 0.96 7.65 -2.82
CA SER A 26 -0.17 8.28 -2.14
C SER A 26 -1.44 8.22 -2.99
N LYS A 27 -2.61 8.40 -2.38
CA LYS A 27 -3.89 8.55 -3.12
C LYS A 27 -3.83 9.68 -4.16
N LEU A 28 -3.09 10.74 -3.85
CA LEU A 28 -2.90 11.88 -4.75
C LEU A 28 -1.98 11.51 -5.92
N SER A 29 -0.90 10.77 -5.65
CA SER A 29 0.02 10.26 -6.68
C SER A 29 -0.73 9.34 -7.64
N LEU A 30 -1.54 8.41 -7.11
CA LEU A 30 -2.35 7.52 -7.93
C LEU A 30 -3.32 8.31 -8.81
N SER A 31 -4.02 9.29 -8.24
CA SER A 31 -4.96 10.16 -8.96
C SER A 31 -4.32 10.87 -10.16
N LYS A 32 -3.09 11.37 -9.99
CA LYS A 32 -2.34 12.03 -11.07
C LYS A 32 -1.86 11.06 -12.14
N LEU A 33 -1.44 9.85 -11.76
CA LEU A 33 -0.92 8.86 -12.70
C LEU A 33 -2.04 8.24 -13.55
N THR A 34 -3.17 7.95 -12.95
CA THR A 34 -4.27 7.24 -13.61
C THR A 34 -5.34 8.18 -14.17
N ASP A 35 -5.21 9.50 -13.91
CA ASP A 35 -6.21 10.50 -14.28
C ASP A 35 -7.62 10.09 -13.76
N ILE A 36 -7.65 9.64 -12.51
CA ILE A 36 -8.87 9.28 -11.78
C ILE A 36 -9.01 10.26 -10.64
N SER A 37 -10.23 10.74 -10.38
CA SER A 37 -10.43 11.67 -9.27
C SER A 37 -10.05 11.04 -7.92
N ARG A 38 -9.45 11.84 -7.04
CA ARG A 38 -9.11 11.40 -5.68
C ARG A 38 -10.32 10.87 -4.90
N ALA A 39 -11.50 11.46 -5.13
CA ALA A 39 -12.74 11.01 -4.49
C ALA A 39 -13.14 9.60 -4.96
N THR A 40 -13.01 9.32 -6.25
CA THR A 40 -13.28 7.99 -6.85
C THR A 40 -12.32 6.94 -6.30
N ILE A 41 -11.01 7.25 -6.23
CA ILE A 41 -10.01 6.37 -5.61
C ILE A 41 -10.34 6.09 -4.15
N ASP A 42 -10.73 7.13 -3.39
CA ASP A 42 -11.10 6.96 -1.98
C ASP A 42 -12.35 6.10 -1.81
N GLN A 43 -13.31 6.17 -2.74
CA GLN A 43 -14.47 5.28 -2.76
C GLN A 43 -14.09 3.82 -3.05
N ILE A 44 -13.21 3.59 -4.04
CA ILE A 44 -12.68 2.26 -4.37
C ILE A 44 -11.97 1.65 -3.15
N ILE A 45 -11.10 2.41 -2.49
CA ILE A 45 -10.36 1.97 -1.30
C ILE A 45 -11.31 1.67 -0.12
N LYS A 46 -12.37 2.45 0.04
CA LYS A 46 -13.38 2.24 1.09
C LYS A 46 -14.37 1.12 0.76
N GLY A 47 -14.26 0.49 -0.41
CA GLY A 47 -15.25 -0.49 -0.90
C GLY A 47 -16.64 0.11 -1.12
N LYS A 48 -16.77 1.44 -1.19
CA LYS A 48 -18.04 2.11 -1.47
C LYS A 48 -18.34 1.98 -2.96
N CYS A 49 -19.53 1.49 -3.27
CA CYS A 49 -19.92 1.14 -4.63
C CYS A 49 -20.09 2.38 -5.53
N LEU A 50 -19.27 2.43 -6.57
CA LEU A 50 -19.59 3.08 -7.84
C LEU A 50 -20.49 2.13 -8.66
N ASN A 51 -21.11 2.62 -9.74
CA ASN A 51 -21.84 1.74 -10.66
C ASN A 51 -20.89 0.64 -11.18
N SER A 52 -21.37 -0.60 -11.34
CA SER A 52 -20.53 -1.77 -11.69
C SER A 52 -19.68 -1.52 -12.95
N MET A 53 -20.28 -0.89 -13.97
CA MET A 53 -19.61 -0.54 -15.21
C MET A 53 -18.48 0.49 -15.01
N GLU A 54 -18.72 1.52 -14.21
CA GLU A 54 -17.71 2.53 -13.91
C GLU A 54 -16.58 1.94 -13.09
N TYR A 55 -16.89 1.11 -12.09
CA TYR A 55 -15.89 0.45 -11.28
C TYR A 55 -14.92 -0.38 -12.13
N ASN A 56 -15.45 -1.22 -13.03
CA ASN A 56 -14.64 -2.04 -13.92
C ASN A 56 -13.74 -1.17 -14.81
N LYS A 57 -14.27 -0.08 -15.39
CA LYS A 57 -13.50 0.85 -16.22
C LYS A 57 -12.38 1.55 -15.45
N GLN A 58 -12.61 1.93 -14.20
CA GLN A 58 -11.57 2.57 -13.37
C GLN A 58 -10.44 1.59 -13.04
N ILE A 59 -10.76 0.34 -12.67
CA ILE A 59 -9.75 -0.68 -12.37
C ILE A 59 -8.95 -1.04 -13.63
N GLU A 60 -9.61 -1.19 -14.78
CA GLU A 60 -8.95 -1.42 -16.06
C GLU A 60 -7.99 -0.28 -16.41
N LYS A 61 -8.39 0.99 -16.22
CA LYS A 61 -7.51 2.14 -16.42
C LYS A 61 -6.27 2.08 -15.53
N ILE A 62 -6.43 1.65 -14.27
CA ILE A 62 -5.31 1.46 -13.34
C ILE A 62 -4.39 0.34 -13.85
N ASN A 63 -4.95 -0.82 -14.24
CA ASN A 63 -4.16 -1.93 -14.78
C ASN A 63 -3.33 -1.50 -15.99
N ILE A 64 -3.93 -0.77 -16.94
CA ILE A 64 -3.24 -0.26 -18.13
C ILE A 64 -2.12 0.72 -17.75
N THR A 65 -2.38 1.64 -16.81
CA THR A 65 -1.41 2.66 -16.40
C THR A 65 -0.15 2.06 -15.77
N PHE A 66 -0.30 0.93 -15.07
CA PHE A 66 0.80 0.25 -14.38
C PHE A 66 1.28 -1.02 -15.11
N GLU A 67 0.78 -1.26 -16.34
CA GLU A 67 1.08 -2.46 -17.14
C GLU A 67 0.88 -3.77 -16.36
N LEU A 68 -0.17 -3.82 -15.55
CA LEU A 68 -0.51 -4.96 -14.70
C LEU A 68 -1.43 -5.94 -15.42
N SER A 69 -1.32 -7.22 -15.07
CA SER A 69 -2.25 -8.25 -15.56
C SER A 69 -3.65 -8.02 -15.03
N ASP A 70 -4.67 -8.36 -15.82
CA ASP A 70 -6.09 -8.22 -15.44
C ASP A 70 -6.44 -8.91 -14.13
N ASN A 71 -5.74 -9.99 -13.76
CA ASN A 71 -6.01 -10.73 -12.53
C ASN A 71 -5.25 -10.21 -11.29
N TYR A 72 -4.39 -9.19 -11.45
CA TYR A 72 -3.45 -8.76 -10.42
C TYR A 72 -4.13 -8.31 -9.11
N PHE A 73 -5.24 -7.58 -9.20
CA PHE A 73 -5.96 -7.11 -8.02
C PHE A 73 -6.99 -8.12 -7.48
N ILE A 74 -7.23 -9.23 -8.18
CA ILE A 74 -8.17 -10.28 -7.75
C ILE A 74 -7.45 -11.41 -7.03
N THR A 75 -6.21 -11.72 -7.43
CA THR A 75 -5.37 -12.62 -6.65
C THR A 75 -5.02 -11.95 -5.32
N PRO A 76 -5.14 -12.64 -4.18
CA PRO A 76 -4.76 -12.06 -2.90
C PRO A 76 -3.27 -11.67 -2.96
N LEU A 77 -2.97 -10.36 -2.91
CA LEU A 77 -1.60 -9.96 -2.67
C LEU A 77 -1.31 -10.32 -1.22
N ILE A 78 -0.23 -11.07 -1.01
CA ILE A 78 0.30 -11.29 0.33
C ILE A 78 0.55 -9.89 0.90
N SER A 79 -0.30 -9.48 1.84
CA SER A 79 -0.07 -8.29 2.62
C SER A 79 1.24 -8.58 3.34
N ILE A 80 2.32 -7.96 2.88
CA ILE A 80 3.49 -7.82 3.70
C ILE A 80 2.96 -6.94 4.83
N ASN A 81 2.55 -7.57 5.93
CA ASN A 81 2.28 -6.85 7.16
C ASN A 81 3.42 -5.85 7.30
N PRO A 82 3.15 -4.57 7.62
CA PRO A 82 4.25 -3.70 7.99
C PRO A 82 5.05 -4.52 8.99
N ILE A 83 6.35 -4.67 8.73
CA ILE A 83 7.27 -5.28 9.69
C ILE A 83 7.04 -4.43 10.92
N THR A 84 6.18 -4.95 11.78
CA THR A 84 5.91 -4.37 13.06
C THR A 84 7.24 -4.67 13.68
N TYR A 85 8.08 -3.65 13.85
CA TYR A 85 9.17 -3.75 14.78
C TYR A 85 8.50 -3.94 16.14
N THR A 86 8.00 -5.15 16.39
CA THR A 86 7.81 -5.66 17.72
C THR A 86 9.22 -5.71 18.25
N TYR A 87 9.55 -4.74 19.10
CA TYR A 87 10.48 -4.98 20.20
C TYR A 87 9.92 -6.21 20.93
N SER A 88 10.25 -7.40 20.41
CA SER A 88 9.97 -8.65 21.09
C SER A 88 11.15 -8.82 22.01
N ASP A 89 11.01 -8.37 23.25
CA ASP A 89 11.90 -8.75 24.36
C ASP A 89 11.83 -10.26 24.66
N GLN A 90 11.08 -11.03 23.85
CA GLN A 90 10.91 -12.47 23.93
C GLN A 90 11.30 -13.13 22.60
N CYS A 91 12.57 -13.05 22.24
CA CYS A 91 13.22 -14.13 21.50
C CYS A 91 14.72 -13.99 21.72
N ALA A 92 15.34 -15.01 22.30
CA ALA A 92 16.77 -15.05 22.52
C ALA A 92 17.52 -14.77 21.20
N ASP A 93 18.31 -13.69 21.21
CA ASP A 93 19.22 -13.22 20.17
C ASP A 93 19.94 -14.38 19.45
N PRO A 94 20.00 -14.42 18.11
CA PRO A 94 21.28 -14.55 17.45
C PRO A 94 21.91 -13.15 17.48
N GLU A 95 22.91 -12.94 18.34
CA GLU A 95 23.60 -11.67 18.59
C GLU A 95 23.47 -10.69 17.42
N LYS A 96 22.55 -9.72 17.55
CA LYS A 96 22.43 -8.64 16.58
C LYS A 96 23.80 -7.97 16.49
N SER A 97 24.45 -8.06 15.33
CA SER A 97 25.85 -7.63 15.15
C SER A 97 26.02 -6.18 15.60
N THR A 98 27.19 -5.86 16.16
CA THR A 98 27.52 -4.53 16.68
C THR A 98 27.19 -3.44 15.66
N GLU A 99 27.47 -3.70 14.39
CA GLU A 99 27.16 -2.82 13.26
C GLU A 99 25.67 -2.47 13.15
N VAL A 100 24.76 -3.45 13.32
CA VAL A 100 23.31 -3.21 13.21
C VAL A 100 22.79 -2.45 14.43
N LYS A 101 23.42 -2.61 15.60
CA LYS A 101 23.09 -1.81 16.80
C LYS A 101 23.53 -0.36 16.62
N GLU A 102 24.74 -0.13 16.14
CA GLU A 102 25.28 1.22 15.89
C GLU A 102 24.47 1.97 14.81
N LEU A 103 24.11 1.30 13.72
CA LEU A 103 23.27 1.89 12.68
C LEU A 103 21.87 2.27 13.18
N LEU A 104 21.27 1.42 14.03
CA LEU A 104 19.96 1.70 14.61
C LEU A 104 20.01 2.87 15.61
N ASP A 105 21.06 2.93 16.43
CA ASP A 105 21.28 4.04 17.36
C ASP A 105 21.49 5.37 16.62
N GLY A 106 22.30 5.35 15.55
CA GLY A 106 22.49 6.50 14.68
C GLY A 106 21.18 7.01 14.06
N LEU A 107 20.31 6.10 13.62
CA LEU A 107 18.99 6.47 13.09
C LEU A 107 18.10 7.12 14.15
N ASN A 108 18.05 6.55 15.36
CA ASN A 108 17.27 7.10 16.47
C ASN A 108 17.74 8.51 16.84
N ASN A 109 19.06 8.73 16.91
CA ASN A 109 19.63 10.05 17.17
C ASN A 109 19.19 11.10 16.13
N VAL A 110 19.14 10.73 14.84
CA VAL A 110 18.68 11.64 13.78
C VAL A 110 17.19 11.96 13.93
N LEU A 111 16.37 10.96 14.26
CA LEU A 111 14.94 11.16 14.48
C LEU A 111 14.66 12.03 15.71
N ASP A 112 15.41 11.86 16.80
CA ASP A 112 15.33 12.68 18.00
C ASP A 112 15.68 14.14 17.70
N ILE A 113 16.76 14.39 16.96
CA ILE A 113 17.11 15.74 16.52
C ILE A 113 15.99 16.32 15.65
N TYR A 114 15.45 15.55 14.71
CA TYR A 114 14.37 16.01 13.85
C TYR A 114 13.10 16.35 14.64
N SER A 115 12.83 15.61 15.71
CA SER A 115 11.68 15.86 16.59
C SER A 115 11.74 17.23 17.28
N LEU A 116 12.94 17.78 17.51
CA LEU A 116 13.11 19.14 18.09
C LEU A 116 12.64 20.24 17.14
N TYR A 117 12.59 19.97 15.83
CA TYR A 117 12.18 20.94 14.81
C TYR A 117 10.70 20.82 14.41
N LEU A 118 10.04 19.71 14.75
CA LEU A 118 8.59 19.60 14.65
C LEU A 118 7.93 20.10 15.94
N LYS A 119 7.49 21.36 15.90
CA LYS A 119 6.67 21.97 16.95
C LYS A 119 5.18 21.75 16.67
#